data_AF-A0A2D6MFL8-F1
#
_entry.id   AF-A0A2D6MFL8-F1
#
_cell.length_a   1.000
_cell.length_b   1.000
_cell.length_c   1.000
_cell.angle_alpha   90.00
_cell.angle_beta   90.00
_cell.angle_gamma   90.00
#
_symmetry.space_group_name_H-M   'P 1'
#
loop_
_entity.id
_entity.type
_entity.pdbx_description
1 polymer ?
#
loop_
_entity_poly.entity_id
_entity_poly.type
_entity_poly.pdbx_seq_one_letter_code
_entity_poly.pdbx_strand_id
1 'polypeptide(L)'
;MAFVPSAFEQKLTEIEDKVAKGGLIDKAEWANAWADAYFAGYGSPTPPSATGAAARQALFGALMGAFDPVSPSATAMKSGVDSFASTLGGGMAASGFAAIPPSGYTGISDISSGDKEKGAMPEKLTSITTPWFMSGTATHMGTGATVPWS
;
A
#
# COMPACT_ATOMS: atom_id res chain seq x y z
N MET A 1 3.54 -10.08 12.19
CA MET A 1 2.23 -10.61 11.72
C MET A 1 2.32 -10.64 10.22
N ALA A 2 1.67 -11.60 9.56
CA ALA A 2 1.51 -11.47 8.12
C ALA A 2 0.62 -10.26 7.81
N PHE A 3 0.82 -9.66 6.64
CA PHE A 3 -0.09 -8.82 5.90
C PHE A 3 -1.53 -9.31 6.06
N VAL A 4 -2.43 -8.35 6.12
CA VAL A 4 -3.86 -8.56 6.32
C VAL A 4 -4.60 -7.99 5.10
N PRO A 5 -4.56 -8.66 3.94
CA PRO A 5 -5.24 -8.18 2.72
C PRO A 5 -6.71 -7.81 2.94
N SER A 6 -7.42 -8.55 3.78
CA SER A 6 -8.82 -8.27 4.12
C SER A 6 -9.02 -6.91 4.81
N ALA A 7 -8.03 -6.44 5.58
CA ALA A 7 -8.08 -5.10 6.20
C ALA A 7 -7.87 -3.99 5.16
N PHE A 8 -7.02 -4.22 4.16
CA PHE A 8 -6.86 -3.32 3.02
C PHE A 8 -8.17 -3.23 2.22
N GLU A 9 -8.74 -4.36 1.85
CA GLU A 9 -10.00 -4.45 1.10
C GLU A 9 -11.17 -3.77 1.84
N GLN A 10 -11.28 -4.01 3.16
CA GLN A 10 -12.28 -3.36 3.99
C GLN A 10 -12.13 -1.83 3.96
N LYS A 11 -10.89 -1.33 4.07
CA LYS A 11 -10.63 0.12 4.02
C LYS A 11 -10.92 0.73 2.65
N LEU A 12 -10.64 -0.01 1.56
CA LEU A 12 -11.04 0.42 0.22
C LEU A 12 -12.57 0.48 0.07
N THR A 13 -13.29 -0.48 0.63
CA THR A 13 -14.76 -0.47 0.67
C THR A 13 -15.30 0.75 1.44
N GLU A 14 -14.70 1.07 2.59
CA GLU A 14 -15.03 2.28 3.35
C GLU A 14 -14.76 3.57 2.55
N ILE A 15 -13.68 3.62 1.77
CA ILE A 15 -13.35 4.74 0.88
C ILE A 15 -14.42 4.88 -0.20
N GLU A 16 -14.79 3.81 -0.90
CA GLU A 16 -15.85 3.83 -1.92
C GLU A 16 -17.17 4.33 -1.37
N ASP A 17 -17.60 3.82 -0.21
CA ASP A 17 -18.85 4.23 0.43
C ASP A 17 -18.84 5.71 0.85
N LYS A 18 -17.69 6.24 1.27
CA LYS A 18 -17.55 7.67 1.57
C LYS A 18 -17.64 8.51 0.29
N VAL A 19 -16.94 8.14 -0.78
CA VAL A 19 -17.00 8.85 -2.06
C VAL A 19 -18.43 8.85 -2.62
N ALA A 20 -19.11 7.70 -2.59
CA ALA A 20 -20.48 7.57 -3.09
C ALA A 20 -21.50 8.46 -2.35
N LYS A 21 -21.21 8.82 -1.09
CA LYS A 21 -22.03 9.74 -0.27
C LYS A 21 -21.61 11.21 -0.43
N GLY A 22 -20.71 11.52 -1.36
CA GLY A 22 -20.15 12.86 -1.54
C GLY A 22 -19.10 13.26 -0.50
N GLY A 23 -18.51 12.29 0.22
CA GLY A 23 -17.41 12.49 1.16
C GLY A 23 -16.02 12.43 0.50
N LEU A 24 -14.96 12.59 1.29
CA LEU A 24 -13.55 12.70 0.83
C LEU A 24 -13.34 13.86 -0.15
N ILE A 25 -13.95 15.00 0.14
CA ILE A 25 -13.88 16.23 -0.67
C ILE A 25 -12.52 16.91 -0.47
N ASP A 26 -11.94 16.77 0.72
CA ASP A 26 -10.64 17.31 1.04
C ASP A 26 -9.51 16.37 0.62
N LYS A 27 -8.48 16.97 0.02
CA LYS A 27 -7.29 16.30 -0.49
C LYS A 27 -6.53 15.52 0.61
N ALA A 28 -6.43 16.07 1.81
CA ALA A 28 -5.75 15.42 2.92
C ALA A 28 -6.61 14.30 3.51
N GLU A 29 -7.93 14.43 3.51
CA GLU A 29 -8.83 13.34 3.90
C GLU A 29 -8.72 12.15 2.94
N TRP A 30 -8.72 12.41 1.64
CA TRP A 30 -8.50 11.39 0.61
C TRP A 30 -7.14 10.70 0.77
N ALA A 31 -6.06 11.48 0.87
CA ALA A 31 -4.71 10.93 1.00
C ALA A 31 -4.53 10.11 2.29
N ASN A 32 -5.14 10.55 3.41
CA ASN A 32 -5.11 9.78 4.65
C ASN A 32 -5.86 8.47 4.52
N ALA A 33 -7.07 8.48 3.97
CA ALA A 33 -7.89 7.27 3.86
C ALA A 33 -7.16 6.18 3.04
N TRP A 34 -6.54 6.57 1.92
CA TRP A 34 -5.74 5.66 1.11
C TRP A 34 -4.46 5.20 1.83
N ALA A 35 -3.72 6.10 2.49
CA ALA A 35 -2.54 5.71 3.26
C ALA A 35 -2.87 4.76 4.42
N ASP A 36 -4.02 4.99 5.08
CA ASP A 36 -4.56 4.12 6.13
C ASP A 36 -4.93 2.74 5.59
N ALA A 37 -5.50 2.66 4.38
CA ALA A 37 -5.80 1.37 3.76
C ALA A 37 -4.53 0.53 3.60
N TYR A 38 -3.50 1.07 2.96
CA TYR A 38 -2.23 0.36 2.77
C TYR A 38 -1.55 0.02 4.11
N PHE A 39 -1.59 0.92 5.08
CA PHE A 39 -1.03 0.66 6.40
C PHE A 39 -1.78 -0.45 7.14
N ALA A 40 -3.11 -0.48 7.07
CA ALA A 40 -3.93 -1.51 7.70
C ALA A 40 -3.66 -2.90 7.13
N GLY A 41 -3.46 -3.01 5.81
CA GLY A 41 -3.15 -4.29 5.16
C GLY A 41 -1.68 -4.69 5.24
N TYR A 42 -0.75 -3.75 5.08
CA TYR A 42 0.64 -4.05 4.78
C TYR A 42 1.65 -3.38 5.71
N GLY A 43 1.20 -2.54 6.64
CA GLY A 43 2.08 -1.72 7.49
C GLY A 43 2.85 -2.47 8.58
N SER A 44 2.56 -3.76 8.80
CA SER A 44 3.15 -4.60 9.85
C SER A 44 3.65 -5.94 9.30
N PRO A 45 4.66 -5.95 8.39
CA PRO A 45 5.17 -7.16 7.76
C PRO A 45 5.83 -8.13 8.75
N THR A 46 6.11 -9.33 8.27
CA THR A 46 7.04 -10.31 8.82
C THR A 46 8.15 -10.55 7.79
N PRO A 47 9.44 -10.43 8.14
CA PRO A 47 9.98 -9.98 9.43
C PRO A 47 9.50 -8.58 9.83
N PRO A 48 9.39 -8.29 11.14
CA PRO A 48 8.84 -7.03 11.62
C PRO A 48 9.68 -5.83 11.17
N SER A 49 8.99 -4.76 10.77
CA SER A 49 9.59 -3.49 10.39
C SER A 49 9.29 -2.42 11.45
N ALA A 50 10.31 -1.65 11.84
CA ALA A 50 10.15 -0.53 12.78
C ALA A 50 9.59 0.75 12.13
N THR A 51 9.40 0.77 10.81
CA THR A 51 9.10 1.99 10.04
C THR A 51 7.68 2.02 9.47
N GLY A 52 6.77 1.16 9.93
CA GLY A 52 5.39 1.12 9.42
C GLY A 52 4.68 2.49 9.45
N ALA A 53 4.82 3.25 10.54
CA ALA A 53 4.25 4.60 10.63
C ALA A 53 4.91 5.60 9.67
N ALA A 54 6.23 5.49 9.47
CA ALA A 54 6.96 6.33 8.51
C ALA A 54 6.58 5.97 7.06
N ALA A 55 6.37 4.69 6.75
CA ALA A 55 5.91 4.22 5.45
C ALA A 55 4.52 4.79 5.13
N ARG A 56 3.59 4.75 6.10
CA ARG A 56 2.28 5.41 5.99
C ARG A 56 2.41 6.90 5.68
N GLN A 57 3.30 7.62 6.38
CA GLN A 57 3.52 9.06 6.13
C GLN A 57 4.13 9.34 4.75
N ALA A 58 5.06 8.51 4.29
CA ALA A 58 5.63 8.63 2.94
C ALA A 58 4.56 8.46 1.86
N LEU A 59 3.69 7.46 2.02
CA LEU A 59 2.55 7.24 1.12
C LEU A 59 1.56 8.41 1.17
N PHE A 60 1.21 8.89 2.36
CA PHE A 60 0.37 10.07 2.52
C PHE A 60 0.94 11.29 1.77
N GLY A 61 2.24 11.57 1.93
CA GLY A 61 2.91 12.67 1.22
C GLY A 61 2.86 12.52 -0.31
N ALA A 62 3.07 11.30 -0.82
CA ALA A 62 2.95 11.02 -2.25
C ALA A 62 1.52 11.19 -2.78
N LEU A 63 0.51 10.75 -2.01
CA LEU A 63 -0.91 10.90 -2.34
C LEU A 63 -1.36 12.37 -2.28
N MET A 64 -0.82 13.15 -1.34
CA MET A 64 -0.94 14.60 -1.35
C MET A 64 -0.31 15.23 -2.61
N GLY A 65 0.68 14.61 -3.24
CA GLY A 65 1.14 15.04 -4.57
C GLY A 65 0.21 14.62 -5.71
N ALA A 66 -0.44 13.45 -5.56
CA ALA A 66 -1.21 12.78 -6.60
C ALA A 66 -2.64 13.29 -6.79
N PHE A 67 -3.21 13.96 -5.79
CA PHE A 67 -4.61 14.42 -5.84
C PHE A 67 -4.82 15.46 -6.94
N ASP A 68 -5.55 15.04 -7.96
CA ASP A 68 -6.27 15.84 -8.93
C ASP A 68 -7.74 15.37 -8.85
N PRO A 69 -8.71 16.26 -8.60
CA PRO A 69 -10.12 15.91 -8.48
C PRO A 69 -10.72 15.31 -9.77
N VAL A 70 -10.06 15.44 -10.92
CA VAL A 70 -10.53 14.93 -12.22
C VAL A 70 -9.91 13.56 -12.55
N SER A 71 -8.65 13.33 -12.17
CA SER A 71 -7.98 12.03 -12.36
C SER A 71 -6.70 11.98 -11.52
N PRO A 72 -6.66 11.29 -10.37
CA PRO A 72 -5.44 11.18 -9.59
C PRO A 72 -4.33 10.59 -10.46
N SER A 73 -3.13 11.18 -10.37
CA SER A 73 -2.01 10.75 -11.20
C SER A 73 -1.61 9.33 -10.82
N ALA A 74 -1.97 8.36 -11.68
CA ALA A 74 -1.62 6.95 -11.48
C ALA A 74 -0.12 6.78 -11.22
N THR A 75 0.73 7.57 -11.87
CA THR A 75 2.18 7.58 -11.67
C THR A 75 2.57 7.99 -10.23
N ALA A 76 1.96 9.03 -9.68
CA ALA A 76 2.27 9.50 -8.33
C ALA A 76 1.78 8.51 -7.26
N MET A 77 0.62 7.88 -7.47
CA MET A 77 0.15 6.82 -6.58
C MET A 77 1.05 5.59 -6.63
N LYS A 78 1.51 5.17 -7.82
CA LYS A 78 2.47 4.06 -7.98
C LYS A 78 3.77 4.34 -7.23
N SER A 79 4.37 5.50 -7.48
CA SER A 79 5.59 5.93 -6.79
C SER A 79 5.40 6.01 -5.27
N GLY A 80 4.21 6.38 -4.80
CA GLY A 80 3.88 6.40 -3.38
C GLY A 80 3.85 5.02 -2.76
N VAL A 81 3.25 4.03 -3.44
CA VAL A 81 3.18 2.64 -2.97
C VAL A 81 4.57 1.97 -3.00
N ASP A 82 5.36 2.22 -4.05
CA ASP A 82 6.77 1.80 -4.09
C ASP A 82 7.58 2.40 -2.93
N SER A 83 7.34 3.68 -2.61
CA SER A 83 8.00 4.37 -1.49
C SER A 83 7.57 3.82 -0.14
N PHE A 84 6.29 3.45 0.01
CA PHE A 84 5.78 2.78 1.20
C PHE A 84 6.50 1.45 1.42
N ALA A 85 6.55 0.60 0.38
CA ALA A 85 7.21 -0.69 0.44
C ALA A 85 8.72 -0.55 0.74
N SER A 86 9.38 0.41 0.09
CA SER A 86 10.80 0.70 0.33
C SER A 86 11.08 1.16 1.76
N THR A 87 10.21 2.03 2.29
CA THR A 87 10.32 2.51 3.68
C THR A 87 10.12 1.37 4.67
N LEU A 88 9.15 0.47 4.43
CA LEU A 88 8.96 -0.74 5.25
C LEU A 88 10.18 -1.65 5.22
N GLY A 89 10.74 -1.90 4.04
CA GLY A 89 11.92 -2.75 3.87
C GLY A 89 13.12 -2.24 4.66
N GLY A 90 13.38 -0.92 4.60
CA GLY A 90 14.44 -0.28 5.37
C GLY A 90 14.30 -0.49 6.89
N GLY A 91 13.07 -0.54 7.40
CA GLY A 91 12.81 -0.77 8.82
C GLY A 91 13.02 -2.21 9.31
N MET A 92 13.21 -3.17 8.41
CA MET A 92 13.51 -4.57 8.79
C MET A 92 14.95 -4.76 9.26
N ALA A 93 15.85 -3.82 8.94
CA ALA A 93 17.24 -3.88 9.42
C ALA A 93 17.30 -3.90 10.97
N ALA A 94 16.38 -3.19 11.62
CA ALA A 94 16.26 -3.16 13.08
C ALA A 94 15.87 -4.52 13.69
N SER A 95 15.26 -5.42 12.90
CA SER A 95 14.92 -6.79 13.33
C SER A 95 15.93 -7.84 12.85
N GLY A 96 17.07 -7.42 12.30
CA GLY A 96 18.13 -8.32 11.86
C GLY A 96 17.99 -8.81 10.41
N PHE A 97 17.14 -8.17 9.60
CA PHE A 97 16.90 -8.56 8.22
C PHE A 97 17.23 -7.44 7.22
N ALA A 98 17.93 -7.80 6.15
CA ALA A 98 18.07 -6.93 4.98
C ALA A 98 16.94 -7.26 4.00
N ALA A 99 16.05 -6.29 3.75
CA ALA A 99 14.91 -6.48 2.86
C ALA A 99 15.20 -5.99 1.44
N ILE A 100 14.69 -6.72 0.46
CA ILE A 100 14.54 -6.30 -0.92
C ILE A 100 13.04 -6.09 -1.14
N PRO A 101 12.55 -4.85 -1.04
CA PRO A 101 11.13 -4.55 -1.25
C PRO A 101 10.76 -4.79 -2.73
N PRO A 102 9.48 -5.08 -3.02
CA PRO A 102 8.98 -5.09 -4.38
C PRO A 102 9.05 -3.68 -4.97
N SER A 103 9.12 -3.61 -6.30
CA SER A 103 9.19 -2.35 -7.04
C SER A 103 8.29 -2.39 -8.27
N GLY A 104 8.00 -1.23 -8.85
CA GLY A 104 7.25 -1.13 -10.09
C GLY A 104 5.77 -1.46 -9.90
N TYR A 105 5.15 -0.99 -8.81
CA TYR A 105 3.73 -1.21 -8.57
C TYR A 105 2.87 -0.77 -9.77
N THR A 106 1.96 -1.64 -10.22
CA THR A 106 1.07 -1.36 -11.36
C THR A 106 -0.41 -1.34 -10.99
N GLY A 107 -0.79 -1.67 -9.75
CA GLY A 107 -2.18 -1.96 -9.41
C GLY A 107 -3.21 -0.91 -9.82
N ILE A 108 -2.84 0.37 -9.83
CA ILE A 108 -3.75 1.47 -10.23
C ILE A 108 -3.89 1.60 -11.76
N SER A 109 -2.86 1.26 -12.54
CA SER A 109 -2.98 1.24 -14.01
C SER A 109 -3.73 0.03 -14.53
N ASP A 110 -3.79 -1.03 -13.74
CA ASP A 110 -4.35 -2.32 -14.15
C ASP A 110 -5.85 -2.43 -13.81
N ILE A 111 -6.41 -1.41 -13.15
CA ILE A 111 -7.85 -1.21 -12.96
C ILE A 111 -8.44 -0.70 -14.29
N SER A 112 -9.27 -1.53 -14.92
CA SER A 112 -10.02 -1.16 -16.11
C SER A 112 -11.22 -0.27 -15.77
N SER A 113 -11.89 0.31 -16.77
CA SER A 113 -13.10 1.11 -16.54
C SER A 113 -14.25 0.33 -15.91
N GLY A 114 -14.35 -0.99 -16.14
CA GLY A 114 -15.34 -1.85 -15.51
C GLY A 114 -15.03 -2.16 -14.03
N ASP A 115 -13.75 -2.12 -13.66
CA ASP A 115 -13.31 -2.30 -12.26
C ASP A 115 -13.53 -1.03 -11.40
N LYS A 116 -14.01 0.07 -12.00
CA LYS A 116 -14.38 1.31 -11.31
C LYS A 116 -15.84 1.31 -10.85
N GLU A 117 -16.60 0.26 -11.14
CA GLU A 117 -17.94 0.09 -10.60
C GLU A 117 -17.88 -0.13 -9.09
N LYS A 118 -18.87 0.42 -8.37
CA LYS A 118 -18.95 0.30 -6.92
C LYS A 118 -18.90 -1.17 -6.50
N GLY A 119 -18.00 -1.51 -5.59
CA GLY A 119 -17.83 -2.86 -5.07
C GLY A 119 -16.88 -3.75 -5.88
N ALA A 120 -16.43 -3.34 -7.08
CA ALA A 120 -15.47 -4.10 -7.87
C ALA A 120 -14.01 -3.69 -7.59
N MET A 121 -13.78 -2.39 -7.32
CA MET A 121 -12.44 -1.86 -7.09
C MET A 121 -11.72 -2.46 -5.88
N PRO A 122 -12.36 -2.67 -4.70
CA PRO A 122 -11.67 -3.16 -3.51
C PRO A 122 -11.09 -4.57 -3.72
N GLU A 123 -11.89 -5.49 -4.25
CA GLU A 123 -11.47 -6.85 -4.55
C GLU A 123 -10.37 -6.86 -5.60
N LYS A 124 -10.57 -6.12 -6.70
CA LYS A 124 -9.61 -6.08 -7.81
C LYS A 124 -8.27 -5.52 -7.37
N LEU A 125 -8.27 -4.38 -6.67
CA LEU A 125 -7.04 -3.76 -6.22
C LEU A 125 -6.34 -4.67 -5.21
N THR A 126 -7.06 -5.25 -4.26
CA THR A 126 -6.48 -6.23 -3.31
C THR A 126 -5.83 -7.41 -4.01
N SER A 127 -6.47 -7.95 -5.05
CA SER A 127 -5.96 -9.06 -5.86
C SER A 127 -4.66 -8.75 -6.61
N ILE A 128 -4.37 -7.46 -6.88
CA ILE A 128 -3.14 -7.02 -7.53
C ILE A 128 -2.09 -6.61 -6.48
N THR A 129 -2.51 -5.86 -5.46
CA THR A 129 -1.64 -5.34 -4.40
C THR A 129 -1.04 -6.45 -3.55
N THR A 130 -1.82 -7.49 -3.21
CA THR A 130 -1.33 -8.55 -2.32
C THR A 130 -0.19 -9.36 -2.95
N PRO A 131 -0.32 -9.92 -4.17
CA PRO A 131 0.80 -10.64 -4.79
C PRO A 131 2.00 -9.74 -5.05
N TRP A 132 1.78 -8.47 -5.40
CA TRP A 132 2.87 -7.52 -5.58
C TRP A 132 3.63 -7.28 -4.28
N PHE A 133 2.94 -7.02 -3.16
CA PHE A 133 3.59 -6.95 -1.86
C PHE A 133 4.34 -8.25 -1.60
N MET A 134 3.70 -9.41 -1.63
CA MET A 134 4.34 -10.70 -1.32
C MET A 134 5.54 -11.09 -2.20
N SER A 135 5.81 -10.39 -3.30
CA SER A 135 7.01 -10.60 -4.14
C SER A 135 8.32 -10.07 -3.50
N GLY A 136 8.22 -9.24 -2.46
CA GLY A 136 9.39 -8.80 -1.69
C GLY A 136 10.02 -9.92 -0.85
N THR A 137 11.30 -9.76 -0.53
CA THR A 137 12.06 -10.74 0.25
C THR A 137 12.85 -10.09 1.37
N ALA A 138 13.19 -10.86 2.39
CA ALA A 138 14.02 -10.43 3.50
C ALA A 138 15.06 -11.51 3.82
N THR A 139 16.33 -11.11 3.92
CA THR A 139 17.44 -12.03 4.23
C THR A 139 17.93 -11.78 5.64
N HIS A 140 17.94 -12.82 6.46
CA HIS A 140 18.42 -12.76 7.84
C HIS A 140 19.94 -12.54 7.85
N MET A 141 20.39 -11.44 8.46
CA MET A 141 21.80 -11.00 8.36
C MET A 141 22.79 -11.95 9.07
N GLY A 142 22.33 -12.72 10.06
CA GLY A 142 23.19 -13.65 10.80
C GLY A 142 23.37 -15.02 10.14
N THR A 143 22.37 -15.49 9.39
CA THR A 143 22.35 -16.85 8.80
C THR A 143 22.39 -16.85 7.28
N GLY A 144 22.12 -15.72 6.63
CA GLY A 144 21.95 -15.62 5.18
C GLY A 144 20.66 -16.24 4.65
N ALA A 145 19.78 -16.74 5.52
CA ALA A 145 18.52 -17.34 5.10
C ALA A 145 17.56 -16.28 4.56
N THR A 146 17.06 -16.48 3.34
CA THR A 146 16.06 -15.61 2.71
C THR A 146 14.65 -16.15 2.97
N VAL A 147 13.77 -15.26 3.41
CA VAL A 147 12.34 -15.53 3.58
C VAL A 147 11.53 -14.55 2.75
N PRO A 148 10.34 -14.92 2.26
CA PRO A 148 9.38 -13.95 1.76
C PRO A 148 9.06 -12.94 2.87
N TRP A 149 8.90 -11.67 2.51
CA TRP A 149 8.28 -10.74 3.46
C TRP A 149 6.75 -10.91 3.34
N SER A 150 6.05 -10.94 4.46
CA SER A 150 4.66 -11.38 4.46
C SER A 150 3.81 -10.68 5.45
#